data_AF-A0AAP0I3L8-F1
#
_entry.id   AF-A0AAP0I3L8-F1
#
_cell.length_a   1.000
_cell.length_b   1.000
_cell.length_c   1.000
_cell.angle_alpha   90.00
_cell.angle_beta   90.00
_cell.angle_gamma   90.00
#
_symmetry.space_group_name_H-M   'P 1'
#
loop_
_entity.id
_entity.type
_entity.pdbx_description
1 polymer ?
#
loop_
_entity_poly.entity_id
_entity_poly.type
_entity_poly.pdbx_seq_one_letter_code
_entity_poly.pdbx_strand_id
1 'polypeptide(L)'
;MSVAALAKNPVYHSRTKHIELDIHYVRDKVLSGSLAIHHVPSLDQVVDIFTKPFSSSRFLYLRNKLSLVSLPLSLRGDVRVNH
;
A
#
# COMPACT_ATOMS: atom_id res chain seq x y z
N MET A 1 -15.83 -2.97 11.27
CA MET A 1 -16.98 -2.34 10.61
C MET A 1 -17.10 -2.91 9.21
N SER A 2 -18.29 -3.39 8.80
CA SER A 2 -18.54 -4.08 7.54
C SER A 2 -19.11 -3.14 6.48
N VAL A 3 -18.87 -3.46 5.19
CA VAL A 3 -19.38 -2.71 4.02
C VAL A 3 -20.91 -2.53 4.07
N ALA A 4 -21.63 -3.49 4.65
CA ALA A 4 -23.08 -3.44 4.80
C ALA A 4 -23.58 -2.31 5.73
N ALA A 5 -22.79 -1.90 6.73
CA ALA A 5 -23.17 -0.80 7.62
C ALA A 5 -22.99 0.57 6.94
N LEU A 6 -22.09 0.68 5.96
CA LEU A 6 -21.82 1.92 5.22
C LEU A 6 -22.97 2.26 4.25
N ALA A 7 -23.64 1.25 3.70
CA ALA A 7 -24.77 1.41 2.79
C ALA A 7 -26.02 2.05 3.43
N LYS A 8 -26.12 2.03 4.78
CA LYS A 8 -27.32 2.45 5.51
C LYS A 8 -27.24 3.84 6.15
N ASN A 9 -26.08 4.52 6.08
CA ASN A 9 -25.87 5.79 6.77
C ASN A 9 -25.36 6.88 5.80
N PRO A 10 -26.25 7.75 5.26
CA PRO A 10 -25.92 8.76 4.27
C PRO A 10 -25.11 9.96 4.82
N VAL A 11 -24.74 9.97 6.10
CA VAL A 11 -24.08 11.12 6.74
C VAL A 11 -22.61 11.33 6.29
N TYR A 12 -22.05 10.44 5.46
CA TYR A 12 -20.66 10.56 4.95
C TYR A 12 -20.54 10.71 3.42
N HIS A 13 -21.54 11.27 2.74
CA HIS A 13 -21.60 11.34 1.27
C HIS A 13 -20.32 11.85 0.56
N SER A 14 -19.53 12.75 1.14
CA SER A 14 -18.27 13.18 0.50
C SER A 14 -17.15 12.13 0.56
N ARG A 15 -16.93 11.48 1.71
CA ARG A 15 -15.93 10.40 1.86
C ARG A 15 -16.38 9.09 1.20
N THR A 16 -17.68 8.81 1.21
CA THR A 16 -18.24 7.60 0.61
C THR A 16 -18.26 7.69 -0.91
N LYS A 17 -18.49 8.87 -1.51
CA LYS A 17 -18.48 9.04 -2.97
C LYS A 17 -17.14 8.68 -3.62
N HIS A 18 -16.01 9.03 -2.99
CA HIS A 18 -14.69 8.64 -3.50
C HIS A 18 -14.50 7.11 -3.49
N ILE A 19 -14.90 6.46 -2.40
CA ILE A 19 -14.84 5.00 -2.26
C ILE A 19 -15.77 4.32 -3.27
N GLU A 20 -16.98 4.84 -3.47
CA GLU A 20 -17.93 4.32 -4.46
C GLU A 20 -17.38 4.42 -5.88
N LEU A 21 -16.84 5.58 -6.27
CA LEU A 21 -16.24 5.78 -7.58
C LEU A 21 -15.06 4.83 -7.83
N ASP A 22 -14.16 4.68 -6.85
CA ASP A 22 -13.00 3.80 -6.96
C ASP A 22 -13.42 2.33 -7.10
N ILE A 23 -14.43 1.89 -6.35
CA ILE A 23 -14.97 0.53 -6.44
C ILE A 23 -15.61 0.28 -7.81
N HIS A 24 -16.41 1.22 -8.31
CA HIS A 24 -17.04 1.11 -9.63
C HIS A 24 -15.97 1.05 -10.73
N TYR A 25 -14.98 1.92 -10.68
CA TYR A 25 -13.88 1.93 -11.64
C TYR A 25 -13.11 0.60 -11.66
N VAL A 26 -12.72 0.08 -10.49
CA VAL A 26 -12.00 -1.20 -10.41
C VAL A 26 -12.86 -2.34 -10.92
N ARG A 27 -14.15 -2.40 -10.54
CA ARG A 27 -15.09 -3.43 -11.02
C ARG A 27 -15.21 -3.42 -12.54
N ASP A 28 -15.38 -2.25 -13.15
CA ASP A 28 -15.51 -2.14 -14.60
C ASP A 28 -14.24 -2.61 -15.32
N LYS A 29 -13.06 -2.30 -14.78
CA LYS A 29 -11.77 -2.76 -15.32
C LYS A 29 -11.55 -4.27 -15.19
N VAL A 30 -12.07 -4.89 -14.14
CA VAL A 30 -12.05 -6.35 -13.99
C VAL A 30 -13.02 -7.01 -14.97
N LEU A 31 -14.25 -6.50 -15.08
CA LEU A 31 -15.24 -7.03 -16.01
C LEU A 31 -14.83 -6.86 -17.47
N SER A 32 -14.12 -5.79 -17.82
CA SER A 32 -13.55 -5.59 -19.15
C SER A 32 -12.31 -6.46 -19.43
N GLY A 33 -11.87 -7.28 -18.47
CA GLY A 33 -10.66 -8.11 -18.58
C GLY A 33 -9.35 -7.31 -18.63
N SER A 34 -9.40 -5.99 -18.41
CA SER A 34 -8.22 -5.11 -18.42
C SER A 34 -7.43 -5.16 -17.11
N LEU A 35 -8.03 -5.70 -16.04
CA LEU A 35 -7.43 -5.86 -14.73
C LEU A 35 -7.75 -7.25 -14.17
N ALA A 36 -6.73 -8.02 -13.80
CA ALA A 36 -6.89 -9.28 -13.09
C ALA A 36 -6.56 -9.07 -11.60
N ILE A 37 -7.46 -9.49 -10.71
CA ILE A 37 -7.24 -9.42 -9.26
C ILE A 37 -6.76 -10.78 -8.78
N HIS A 38 -5.61 -10.81 -8.13
CA HIS A 38 -5.07 -11.99 -7.46
C HIS A 38 -5.02 -11.74 -5.95
N HIS A 39 -5.50 -12.70 -5.18
CA HIS A 39 -5.39 -12.66 -3.74
C HIS A 39 -3.96 -12.96 -3.31
N VAL A 40 -3.37 -12.04 -2.54
CA VAL A 40 -2.09 -12.25 -1.85
C VAL A 40 -2.39 -12.44 -0.36
N PRO A 41 -1.87 -13.50 0.28
CA PRO A 41 -2.03 -13.67 1.73
C PRO A 41 -1.53 -12.43 2.49
N SER A 42 -2.20 -12.04 3.57
CA SER A 42 -1.82 -10.88 4.39
C SER A 42 -0.37 -10.94 4.90
N LEU A 43 0.16 -12.17 5.08
CA LEU A 43 1.54 -12.39 5.48
C LEU A 43 2.55 -12.03 4.38
N ASP A 44 2.13 -11.98 3.13
CA ASP A 44 2.98 -11.72 1.97
C ASP A 44 2.68 -10.38 1.28
N GLN A 45 1.73 -9.62 1.82
CA GLN A 45 1.35 -8.32 1.30
C GLN A 45 2.40 -7.25 1.66
N VAL A 46 3.43 -7.12 0.82
CA VAL A 46 4.57 -6.21 1.03
C VAL A 46 4.15 -4.74 1.17
N VAL A 47 3.08 -4.32 0.49
CA VAL A 47 2.56 -2.94 0.55
C VAL A 47 2.15 -2.51 1.97
N ASP A 48 1.90 -3.46 2.86
CA ASP A 48 1.53 -3.15 4.24
C ASP A 48 2.65 -2.42 4.99
N ILE A 49 3.91 -2.56 4.57
CA ILE A 49 5.05 -1.83 5.16
C ILE A 49 4.88 -0.31 5.09
N PHE A 50 4.13 0.18 4.10
CA PHE A 50 3.91 1.62 3.87
C PHE A 50 2.60 2.13 4.50
N THR A 51 1.69 1.24 4.90
CA THR A 51 0.33 1.63 5.30
C THR A 51 -0.03 1.22 6.73
N LYS A 52 0.74 0.32 7.35
CA LYS A 52 0.46 -0.21 8.69
C LYS A 52 1.65 -0.06 9.64
N PRO A 53 1.41 0.25 10.92
CA PRO A 53 2.43 0.09 11.95
C PRO A 53 2.65 -1.40 12.22
N PHE A 54 3.89 -1.87 12.12
CA PHE A 54 4.26 -3.26 12.38
C PHE A 54 5.29 -3.38 13.50
N SER A 55 5.34 -4.56 14.13
CA SER A 55 6.46 -4.94 14.99
C SER A 55 7.76 -5.02 14.19
N SER A 56 8.89 -4.80 14.84
CA SER A 56 10.21 -4.82 14.20
C SER A 56 10.50 -6.12 13.44
N SER A 57 10.06 -7.26 13.99
CA SER A 57 10.21 -8.57 13.33
C SER A 57 9.42 -8.66 12.03
N ARG A 58 8.17 -8.16 12.03
CA ARG A 58 7.31 -8.16 10.84
C ARG A 58 7.80 -7.18 9.78
N PHE A 59 8.29 -6.01 10.20
CA PHE A 59 8.90 -5.03 9.32
C PHE A 59 10.15 -5.60 8.63
N LEU A 60 11.05 -6.26 9.36
CA LEU A 60 12.26 -6.87 8.79
C LEU A 60 11.93 -7.97 7.78
N TYR A 61 10.93 -8.80 8.07
CA TYR A 61 10.46 -9.83 7.14
C TYR A 61 9.96 -9.23 5.81
N LEU A 62 9.12 -8.19 5.87
CA LEU A 62 8.61 -7.51 4.68
C LEU A 62 9.70 -6.70 3.95
N ARG A 63 10.63 -6.09 4.69
CA ARG A 63 11.77 -5.36 4.13
C ARG A 63 12.66 -6.25 3.27
N ASN A 64 12.93 -7.47 3.71
CA ASN A 64 13.74 -8.42 2.93
C ASN A 64 13.07 -8.81 1.60
N LYS A 65 11.74 -8.72 1.51
CA LYS A 65 11.00 -8.95 0.26
C LYS A 65 11.01 -7.76 -0.71
N LEU A 66 11.45 -6.58 -0.28
CA LEU A 66 11.54 -5.38 -1.13
C LEU A 66 12.79 -5.34 -2.01
N SER A 67 13.66 -6.37 -1.97
CA SER A 67 14.93 -6.42 -2.74
C SER A 67 15.74 -5.12 -2.62
N LEU A 68 15.84 -4.57 -1.41
CA LEU A 68 16.55 -3.31 -1.18
C LEU A 68 18.04 -3.50 -1.43
N VAL A 69 18.59 -2.74 -2.37
CA VAL A 69 20.04 -2.63 -2.57
C VAL A 69 20.60 -1.69 -1.51
N SER A 70 21.68 -2.07 -0.82
CA SER A 70 22.37 -1.14 0.07
C SER A 70 23.06 -0.08 -0.80
N LEU A 71 22.45 1.08 -0.92
CA LEU A 71 23.17 2.24 -1.45
C LEU A 71 24.13 2.72 -0.36
N PRO A 72 25.40 3.02 -0.68
CA PRO A 72 26.29 3.76 0.21
C PRO A 72 25.83 5.23 0.26
N LEU A 73 24.61 5.48 0.73
CA LEU A 73 24.13 6.83 1.01
C LEU A 73 24.72 7.25 2.34
N SER A 74 25.94 7.78 2.29
CA SER A 74 26.44 8.66 3.33
C SER A 74 25.69 9.98 3.22
N LEU A 75 24.77 10.26 4.14
CA LEU A 75 24.22 11.61 4.33
C LEU A 75 25.25 12.59 4.92
N ARG A 76 26.46 12.09 5.23
CA ARG A 76 27.61 12.91 5.58
C ARG A 76 28.20 13.40 4.27
N GLY A 77 28.03 14.70 4.00
CA GLY A 77 28.53 15.36 2.80
C GLY A 77 29.99 14.99 2.53
N ASP A 78 30.29 14.81 1.24
CA ASP A 78 31.62 14.54 0.70
C ASP A 78 32.62 15.60 1.18
N VAL A 79 33.39 15.29 2.23
CA VAL A 79 34.51 16.14 2.63
C VAL A 79 35.63 15.81 1.66
N ARG A 80 35.68 16.58 0.57
CA ARG A 80 36.80 16.59 -0.36
C ARG A 80 38.06 16.98 0.41
N VAL A 81 38.88 16.00 0.73
CA VAL A 81 40.26 16.23 1.19
C VAL A 81 41.06 16.57 -0.07
N ASN A 82 41.22 17.88 -0.32
CA ASN A 82 42.12 18.37 -1.36
C ASN A 82 43.56 18.08 -0.92
N HIS A 83 44.28 17.37 -1.78
CA HIS A 83 45.73 17.21 -1.70
C HIS A 83 46.43 18.30 -2.50
#